data_AF-A0A940TMP5-F1
#
_entry.id   AF-A0A940TMP5-F1
#
_cell.length_a   1.000
_cell.length_b   1.000
_cell.length_c   1.000
_cell.angle_alpha   90.00
_cell.angle_beta   90.00
_cell.angle_gamma   90.00
#
_symmetry.space_group_name_H-M   'P 1'
#
loop_
_entity.id
_entity.type
_entity.pdbx_description
1 polymer ?
#
loop_
_entity_poly.entity_id
_entity_poly.type
_entity_poly.pdbx_seq_one_letter_code
_entity_poly.pdbx_strand_id
1 'polypeptide(L)'
;MSIPISVRSINMNRGYAWREGLSIFLALTKIWISLLATFTTAAGYILATGTITLQMLVTGAAAFLLACGSCALNQYQEREIDQWMERTKSRPIPSG
;
A
#
# COMPACT_ATOMS: atom_id res chain seq x y z
N MET A 1 -18.40 -11.22 5.86
CA MET A 1 -17.85 -12.57 5.56
C MET A 1 -16.35 -12.40 5.29
N SER A 2 -15.57 -12.10 6.32
CA SER A 2 -14.73 -13.03 7.10
C SER A 2 -13.30 -13.09 6.57
N ILE A 3 -12.42 -12.27 7.16
CA ILE A 3 -11.09 -12.74 7.54
C ILE A 3 -10.84 -12.25 8.96
N PRO A 4 -11.11 -13.06 9.99
CA PRO A 4 -10.65 -12.77 11.34
C PRO A 4 -9.13 -13.00 11.34
N ILE A 5 -8.35 -11.92 11.48
CA ILE A 5 -6.92 -12.02 11.78
C ILE A 5 -6.83 -12.42 13.25
N SER A 6 -7.05 -13.71 13.50
CA SER A 6 -6.77 -14.35 14.77
C SER A 6 -5.25 -14.42 14.87
N VAL A 7 -4.69 -13.59 15.75
CA VAL A 7 -3.29 -13.64 16.18
C VAL A 7 -3.08 -14.99 16.88
N ARG A 8 -2.85 -16.03 16.08
CA ARG A 8 -2.67 -17.41 16.55
C ARG A 8 -1.19 -17.64 16.83
N SER A 9 -0.87 -17.64 18.13
CA SER A 9 0.30 -18.24 18.79
C SER A 9 1.45 -18.67 17.87
N ILE A 10 2.52 -17.88 17.91
CA ILE A 10 3.76 -18.00 17.15
C ILE A 10 4.48 -19.32 17.48
N ASN A 11 4.56 -20.20 16.48
CA ASN A 11 5.64 -21.15 16.31
C ASN A 11 6.17 -20.94 14.87
N MET A 12 6.93 -19.85 14.68
CA MET A 12 7.32 -19.34 13.36
C MET A 12 8.50 -20.12 12.78
N ASN A 13 8.22 -20.96 11.77
CA ASN A 13 9.25 -21.42 10.84
C ASN A 13 9.70 -20.23 9.96
N ARG A 14 11.00 -20.05 9.76
CA ARG A 14 11.62 -18.89 9.06
C ARG A 14 10.99 -18.58 7.69
N GLY A 15 10.47 -19.61 7.01
CA GLY A 15 9.81 -19.46 5.70
C GLY A 15 8.47 -18.70 5.72
N TYR A 16 7.75 -18.67 6.85
CA TYR A 16 6.45 -17.99 6.93
C TYR A 16 6.60 -16.50 7.27
N ALA A 17 7.66 -16.11 7.99
CA ALA A 17 7.89 -14.73 8.41
C ALA A 17 8.05 -13.75 7.22
N TRP A 18 8.77 -14.14 6.17
CA TRP A 18 8.95 -13.29 4.99
C TRP A 18 7.67 -13.11 4.17
N ARG A 19 6.83 -14.15 4.11
CA ARG A 19 5.54 -14.09 3.39
C ARG A 19 4.55 -13.17 4.12
N GLU A 20 4.58 -13.19 5.44
CA GLU A 20 3.75 -12.33 6.29
C GLU A 20 4.20 -10.87 6.20
N GLY A 21 5.51 -10.60 6.29
CA GLY A 21 6.06 -9.26 6.08
C GLY A 21 5.72 -8.68 4.70
N LEU A 22 5.78 -9.49 3.64
CA LEU A 22 5.37 -9.09 2.30
C LEU A 22 3.86 -8.76 2.24
N SER A 23 3.02 -9.58 2.87
CA SER A 23 1.57 -9.37 2.90
C SER A 23 1.19 -8.08 3.62
N ILE A 24 1.88 -7.76 4.73
CA ILE A 24 1.70 -6.53 5.50
C ILE A 24 2.14 -5.34 4.65
N PHE A 25 3.29 -5.43 3.98
CA PHE A 25 3.79 -4.37 3.11
C PHE A 25 2.83 -4.07 1.94
N LEU A 26 2.29 -5.11 1.31
CA LEU A 26 1.31 -4.98 0.23
C LEU A 26 -0.03 -4.40 0.70
N ALA A 27 -0.47 -4.76 1.91
CA ALA A 27 -1.66 -4.19 2.53
C ALA A 27 -1.47 -2.72 2.91
N LEU A 28 -0.28 -2.34 3.40
CA LEU A 28 0.06 -0.98 3.81
C LEU A 28 0.08 -0.01 2.64
N THR A 29 0.72 -0.42 1.55
CA THR A 29 0.92 0.38 0.33
C THR A 29 -0.33 0.45 -0.56
N LYS A 30 -1.39 -0.32 -0.24
CA LYS A 30 -2.61 -0.45 -1.04
C LYS A 30 -2.28 -0.59 -2.53
N ILE A 31 -1.48 -1.60 -2.86
CA ILE A 31 -0.85 -1.82 -4.18
C ILE A 31 -1.80 -1.58 -5.37
N TRP A 32 -3.05 -2.04 -5.28
CA TRP A 32 -4.07 -1.89 -6.32
C TRP A 32 -4.41 -0.43 -6.61
N ILE A 33 -4.58 0.38 -5.57
CA ILE A 33 -4.91 1.82 -5.70
C ILE A 33 -3.71 2.56 -6.30
N SER A 34 -2.50 2.25 -5.84
CA SER A 34 -1.27 2.84 -6.35
C SER A 34 -1.03 2.48 -7.83
N LEU A 35 -1.36 1.27 -8.25
CA LEU A 35 -1.32 0.85 -9.66
C LEU A 35 -2.34 1.61 -10.52
N LEU A 36 -3.58 1.75 -10.05
CA LEU A 36 -4.62 2.53 -10.72
C LEU A 36 -4.18 4.00 -10.90
N ALA A 37 -3.62 4.62 -9.87
CA ALA A 37 -3.10 5.98 -9.93
C ALA A 37 -1.93 6.13 -10.91
N THR A 38 -1.04 5.13 -10.95
CA THR A 38 0.08 5.08 -11.89
C THR A 38 -0.40 4.93 -13.33
N PHE A 39 -1.45 4.12 -13.56
CA PHE A 39 -2.08 3.98 -14.86
C PHE A 39 -2.69 5.30 -15.34
N THR A 40 -3.41 6.02 -14.47
CA THR A 40 -3.93 7.36 -14.79
C THR A 40 -2.80 8.34 -15.13
N THR A 41 -1.69 8.28 -14.40
CA THR A 41 -0.51 9.11 -14.67
C THR A 41 0.10 8.78 -16.04
N ALA A 42 0.23 7.50 -16.38
CA ALA A 42 0.73 7.07 -17.68
C ALA A 42 -0.18 7.52 -18.83
N ALA A 43 -1.50 7.40 -18.67
CA ALA A 43 -2.47 7.91 -19.63
C ALA A 43 -2.34 9.43 -19.82
N GLY A 44 -2.22 10.20 -18.72
CA GLY A 44 -1.99 11.65 -18.77
C GLY A 44 -0.68 12.03 -19.46
N TYR A 45 0.40 11.27 -19.20
CA TYR A 45 1.69 11.48 -19.86
C TYR A 45 1.60 11.31 -21.38
N ILE A 46 0.94 10.24 -21.85
CA ILE A 46 0.75 9.97 -23.27
C ILE A 46 -0.10 11.07 -23.92
N LEU A 47 -1.17 11.52 -23.26
CA LEU A 47 -2.01 12.62 -23.77
C LEU A 47 -1.24 13.94 -23.88
N ALA A 48 -0.31 14.21 -22.96
CA ALA A 48 0.46 15.45 -22.96
C ALA A 48 1.61 15.45 -23.98
N THR A 49 2.28 14.31 -24.17
CA THR A 49 3.52 14.22 -24.97
C THR A 49 3.33 13.54 -26.32
N GLY A 50 2.23 12.80 -26.52
CA GLY A 50 1.95 12.04 -27.74
C GLY A 50 2.94 10.90 -28.02
N THR A 51 3.90 10.64 -27.14
CA THR A 51 4.98 9.68 -27.35
C THR A 51 5.26 8.87 -26.08
N ILE A 52 5.67 7.62 -26.26
CA ILE A 52 6.09 6.77 -25.14
C ILE A 52 7.61 6.88 -25.04
N THR A 53 8.08 7.56 -24.00
CA THR A 53 9.52 7.75 -23.76
C THR A 53 9.94 7.11 -22.44
N LEU A 54 11.26 7.00 -22.23
CA LEU A 54 11.82 6.50 -20.98
C LEU A 54 11.44 7.38 -19.77
N GLN A 55 11.13 8.67 -19.99
CA GLN A 55 10.61 9.57 -18.96
C GLN A 55 9.23 9.16 -18.45
N MET A 56 8.40 8.49 -19.27
CA MET A 56 7.12 7.94 -18.82
C MET A 56 7.33 6.91 -17.72
N LEU A 57 8.37 6.07 -17.84
CA LEU A 57 8.69 5.04 -16.85
C LEU A 57 9.16 5.68 -15.54
N VAL A 58 10.00 6.70 -15.61
CA VAL A 58 10.45 7.47 -14.43
C VAL A 58 9.25 8.15 -13.75
N THR A 59 8.37 8.78 -14.53
CA THR A 59 7.18 9.48 -14.01
C THR A 59 6.18 8.51 -13.38
N GLY A 60 5.95 7.35 -14.02
CA GLY A 60 5.11 6.29 -13.48
C GLY A 60 5.68 5.70 -12.19
N ALA A 61 6.99 5.41 -12.15
CA ALA A 61 7.65 4.93 -10.93
C ALA A 61 7.57 5.96 -9.79
N ALA A 62 7.79 7.25 -10.09
CA ALA A 62 7.65 8.33 -9.11
C ALA A 62 6.22 8.42 -8.56
N ALA A 63 5.20 8.39 -9.44
CA ALA A 63 3.80 8.42 -9.04
C ALA A 63 3.41 7.19 -8.19
N PHE A 64 3.89 6.01 -8.57
CA PHE A 64 3.66 4.77 -7.83
C PHE A 64 4.25 4.84 -6.40
N LEU A 65 5.51 5.25 -6.29
CA LEU A 65 6.19 5.39 -4.99
C LEU A 65 5.55 6.47 -4.13
N LEU A 66 5.14 7.60 -4.72
CA LEU A 66 4.42 8.66 -4.01
C LEU A 66 3.06 8.18 -3.49
N ALA A 67 2.31 7.41 -4.29
CA ALA A 67 1.02 6.86 -3.86
C ALA A 67 1.18 5.86 -2.69
N CYS A 68 2.18 4.98 -2.79
CA CYS A 68 2.52 4.03 -1.72
C CYS A 68 2.94 4.76 -0.44
N GLY A 69 3.84 5.74 -0.56
CA GLY A 69 4.32 6.55 0.56
C GLY A 69 3.22 7.38 1.22
N SER A 70 2.33 7.97 0.43
CA SER A 70 1.18 8.72 0.92
C SER A 70 0.22 7.82 1.72
N CYS A 71 -0.07 6.62 1.25
CA CYS A 71 -0.91 5.66 1.99
C CYS A 71 -0.29 5.22 3.32
N ALA A 72 1.03 4.98 3.34
CA ALA A 72 1.76 4.62 4.56
C ALA A 72 1.81 5.79 5.54
N LEU A 73 2.10 7.01 5.05
CA LEU A 73 2.14 8.22 5.85
C LEU A 73 0.76 8.55 6.44
N ASN A 74 -0.32 8.38 5.67
CA ASN A 74 -1.68 8.61 6.14
C ASN A 74 -2.01 7.68 7.31
N GLN A 75 -1.64 6.40 7.20
CA GLN A 75 -1.84 5.45 8.30
C GLN A 75 -0.95 5.74 9.51
N TYR A 76 0.24 6.32 9.30
CA TYR A 76 1.14 6.70 10.39
C TYR A 76 0.58 7.89 11.17
N GLN A 77 0.09 8.91 10.48
CA GLN A 77 -0.51 10.10 11.10
C GLN A 77 -1.81 9.76 11.85
N GLU A 78 -2.63 8.87 11.31
CA GLU A 78 -3.91 8.48 11.91
C GLU A 78 -3.78 7.41 13.00
N ARG A 79 -2.56 6.92 13.30
CA ARG A 79 -2.33 5.76 14.18
C ARG A 79 -3.08 5.84 15.51
N GLU A 80 -2.99 6.97 16.22
CA GLU A 80 -3.58 7.13 17.55
C GLU A 80 -5.11 7.19 17.47
N ILE A 81 -5.65 7.83 16.44
CA ILE A 81 -7.10 8.05 16.29
C ILE A 81 -7.77 6.79 15.75
N ASP A 82 -7.11 6.08 14.82
CA ASP A 82 -7.60 4.85 14.23
C ASP A 82 -7.78 3.73 15.28
N GLN A 83 -7.02 3.76 16.38
CA GLN A 83 -7.17 2.80 17.49
C GLN A 83 -8.55 2.86 18.16
N TRP A 84 -9.22 4.01 18.13
CA TRP A 84 -10.52 4.22 18.77
C TRP A 84 -11.70 4.08 17.80
N MET A 85 -11.46 3.90 16.50
CA MET A 85 -12.51 3.81 15.49
C MET A 85 -12.80 2.36 15.07
N GLU A 86 -14.05 1.91 15.18
CA GLU A 86 -14.44 0.54 14.80
C GLU A 86 -14.08 0.15 13.37
N ARG A 87 -14.09 1.12 12.44
CA ARG A 87 -13.85 0.89 11.01
C ARG A 87 -12.37 0.85 10.63
N THR A 88 -11.47 1.41 11.44
CA THR A 88 -10.03 1.57 11.08
C THR A 88 -9.07 0.99 12.11
N LYS A 89 -9.55 0.54 13.27
CA LYS A 89 -8.76 -0.17 14.30
C LYS A 89 -8.02 -1.42 13.81
N SER A 90 -8.47 -2.03 12.71
CA SER A 90 -7.86 -3.23 12.11
C SER A 90 -6.85 -2.92 11.00
N ARG A 91 -6.52 -1.64 10.76
CA ARG A 91 -5.48 -1.26 9.81
C ARG A 91 -4.10 -1.70 10.34
N PRO A 92 -3.15 -2.03 9.45
CA PRO A 92 -1.88 -2.65 9.84
C PRO A 92 -0.99 -1.82 10.77
N ILE A 93 -1.06 -0.49 10.77
CA ILE A 93 -0.30 0.38 11.71
C ILE A 93 -0.96 0.48 13.10
N PRO A 94 -2.28 0.72 13.24
CA PRO A 94 -2.92 0.77 14.56
C PRO A 94 -3.11 -0.61 15.22
N SER A 95 -3.18 -1.71 14.44
CA SER A 95 -3.26 -3.08 14.97
C SER A 95 -1.89 -3.70 15.31
N GLY A 96 -0.81 -2.93 15.12
CA GLY A 96 0.59 -3.31 15.35
C GLY A 96 1.32 -2.38 16.32
#